data_AF-A0A179FWP4-F1
#
_entry.id   AF-A0A179FWP4-F1
#
_cell.length_a   1.000
_cell.length_b   1.000
_cell.length_c   1.000
_cell.angle_alpha   90.00
_cell.angle_beta   90.00
_cell.angle_gamma   90.00
#
_symmetry.space_group_name_H-M   'P 1'
#
loop_
_entity.id
_entity.type
_entity.pdbx_description
1 polymer ?
#
loop_
_entity_poly.entity_id
_entity_poly.type
_entity_poly.pdbx_seq_one_letter_code
_entity_poly.pdbx_strand_id
1 'polypeptide(L)'
;MSFASLPPEIRLAIWDLCIPRCLRTTNESLLTIQQSNQVKHHVPGVCGPPQIARVCREARKVALKDGRYYDNITDFHKGRTWINCPRDIIYIDGLFKPSLATHRNHVMSVAAAAPAVALYIPWHRRRPGRAFHSGFLINDHLAHLIVCEDQFKVEMTYEQAIELGIFGLWAENRFAMVKPGEVQMLDKLANFQPVYQKTNFQNGLSQHLLGEAPALAACSSTVRTRAVRNMVEDLWLQCFMMDNKDADGKMDESPLIIAPGGVLEGFRREHTWVRETLKAMPKIELVLVFQLLVC
;
A
#
# COMPACT_ATOMS: atom_id res chain seq x y z
N MET A 1 14.51 -37.54 5.25
CA MET A 1 14.58 -37.31 3.78
C MET A 1 15.36 -36.04 3.53
N SER A 2 16.24 -36.00 2.53
CA SER A 2 16.97 -34.79 2.14
C SER A 2 16.18 -34.01 1.11
N PHE A 3 16.24 -32.68 1.14
CA PHE A 3 15.66 -31.85 0.07
C PHE A 3 16.23 -32.22 -1.31
N ALA A 4 17.52 -32.54 -1.38
CA ALA A 4 18.21 -32.87 -2.63
C ALA A 4 17.74 -34.18 -3.28
N SER A 5 17.14 -35.10 -2.51
CA SER A 5 16.61 -36.36 -3.03
C SER A 5 15.19 -36.24 -3.62
N LEU A 6 14.56 -35.08 -3.52
CA LEU A 6 13.22 -34.86 -4.08
C LEU A 6 13.30 -34.67 -5.62
N PRO A 7 12.27 -35.11 -6.37
CA PRO A 7 12.16 -34.83 -7.80
C PRO A 7 12.29 -33.33 -8.10
N PRO A 8 12.91 -32.93 -9.24
CA PRO A 8 13.09 -31.52 -9.60
C PRO A 8 11.80 -30.69 -9.54
N GLU A 9 10.67 -31.27 -9.95
CA GLU A 9 9.36 -30.60 -9.98
C GLU A 9 8.91 -30.21 -8.57
N ILE A 10 9.08 -31.11 -7.60
CA ILE A 10 8.75 -30.87 -6.19
C ILE A 10 9.70 -29.82 -5.60
N ARG A 11 11.00 -29.88 -5.90
CA ARG A 11 11.97 -28.89 -5.42
C ARG A 11 11.66 -27.49 -5.95
N LEU A 12 11.32 -27.38 -7.25
CA LEU A 12 10.91 -26.11 -7.86
C LEU A 12 9.61 -25.58 -7.26
N ALA A 13 8.62 -26.44 -6.99
CA ALA A 13 7.37 -26.05 -6.32
C ALA A 13 7.62 -25.56 -4.89
N ILE A 14 8.50 -26.23 -4.13
CA ILE A 14 8.90 -25.78 -2.80
C ILE A 14 9.57 -24.41 -2.90
N TRP A 15 10.51 -24.22 -3.83
CA TRP A 15 11.16 -22.91 -4.02
C TRP A 15 10.16 -21.81 -4.37
N ASP A 16 9.19 -22.11 -5.23
CA ASP A 16 8.13 -21.17 -5.62
C ASP A 16 7.25 -20.75 -4.43
N LEU A 17 6.92 -21.69 -3.54
CA LEU A 17 6.19 -21.41 -2.29
C LEU A 17 7.03 -20.64 -1.28
N CYS A 18 8.36 -20.79 -1.31
CA CYS A 18 9.26 -20.08 -0.41
C CYS A 18 9.61 -18.65 -0.86
N ILE A 19 9.24 -18.23 -2.08
CA ILE A 19 9.42 -16.82 -2.50
C ILE A 19 8.47 -15.93 -1.69
N PRO A 20 9.00 -14.98 -0.89
CA PRO A 20 8.16 -14.09 -0.12
C PRO A 20 7.38 -13.13 -1.01
N ARG A 21 6.15 -12.79 -0.60
CA ARG A 21 5.42 -11.64 -1.12
C ARG A 21 5.93 -10.39 -0.41
N CYS A 22 6.45 -9.42 -1.16
CA CYS A 22 7.04 -8.21 -0.59
C CYS A 22 6.15 -6.97 -0.84
N LEU A 23 6.16 -6.04 0.12
CA LEU A 23 5.64 -4.69 -0.08
C LEU A 23 6.74 -3.82 -0.71
N ARG A 24 6.50 -3.29 -1.91
CA ARG A 24 7.47 -2.52 -2.70
C ARG A 24 7.09 -1.05 -2.71
N THR A 25 7.77 -0.25 -1.89
CA THR A 25 7.52 1.20 -1.82
C THR A 25 8.07 1.94 -3.04
N THR A 26 7.31 2.93 -3.52
CA THR A 26 7.76 3.91 -4.50
C THR A 26 8.44 5.12 -3.85
N ASN A 27 8.26 5.33 -2.55
CA ASN A 27 8.75 6.50 -1.83
C ASN A 27 10.12 6.24 -1.19
N GLU A 28 11.12 7.02 -1.58
CA GLU A 28 12.49 6.91 -1.08
C GLU A 28 12.64 7.33 0.39
N SER A 29 11.82 8.24 0.93
CA SER A 29 11.97 8.66 2.34
C SER A 29 11.85 7.48 3.31
N LEU A 30 10.99 6.50 2.97
CA LEU A 30 10.88 5.23 3.69
C LEU A 30 12.09 4.30 3.45
N LEU A 31 12.77 4.44 2.31
CA LEU A 31 13.99 3.71 1.95
C LEU A 31 15.26 4.32 2.57
N THR A 32 15.33 5.65 2.75
CA THR A 32 16.55 6.42 3.10
C THR A 32 16.76 6.61 4.59
N ILE A 33 15.70 6.71 5.40
CA ILE A 33 15.82 6.74 6.87
C ILE A 33 16.55 5.49 7.40
N GLN A 34 16.55 4.40 6.61
CA GLN A 34 17.23 3.16 6.94
C GLN A 34 18.69 3.10 6.48
N GLN A 35 19.14 4.01 5.60
CA GLN A 35 20.52 4.06 5.09
C GLN A 35 21.43 5.03 5.85
N SER A 36 20.91 5.81 6.80
CA SER A 36 21.74 6.78 7.54
C SER A 36 22.56 6.15 8.67
N ASN A 37 22.18 4.95 9.15
CA ASN A 37 22.85 4.28 10.28
C ASN A 37 23.75 3.10 9.85
N GLN A 38 23.69 2.69 8.58
CA GLN A 38 24.65 1.76 7.98
C GLN A 38 25.07 2.33 6.64
N VAL A 39 26.38 2.36 6.37
CA VAL A 39 27.03 2.81 5.12
C VAL A 39 26.10 2.57 3.93
N LYS A 40 25.91 3.58 3.06
CA LYS A 40 24.99 3.73 1.89
C LYS A 40 24.86 2.55 0.89
N HIS A 41 25.36 1.37 1.21
CA HIS A 41 25.37 0.18 0.39
C HIS A 41 24.30 -0.82 0.87
N HIS A 42 23.25 -0.93 0.06
CA HIS A 42 22.47 -2.16 -0.14
C HIS A 42 21.96 -2.86 1.11
N VAL A 43 20.89 -2.34 1.74
CA VAL A 43 20.01 -3.21 2.54
C VAL A 43 19.44 -4.28 1.60
N PRO A 44 19.82 -5.56 1.72
CA PRO A 44 19.33 -6.61 0.84
C PRO A 44 17.82 -6.76 1.00
N GLY A 45 17.09 -6.98 -0.10
CA GLY A 45 15.65 -7.28 -0.08
C GLY A 45 14.73 -6.07 -0.24
N VAL A 46 15.17 -4.83 0.02
CA VAL A 46 14.28 -3.66 -0.10
C VAL A 46 14.07 -3.25 -1.58
N CYS A 47 15.16 -3.08 -2.32
CA CYS A 47 15.12 -2.72 -3.75
C CYS A 47 15.60 -3.84 -4.68
N GLY A 48 15.98 -5.00 -4.13
CA GLY A 48 16.57 -6.12 -4.87
C GLY A 48 15.72 -7.40 -4.86
N PRO A 49 16.14 -8.42 -5.64
CA PRO A 49 15.55 -9.75 -5.57
C PRO A 49 15.56 -10.29 -4.14
N PRO A 50 14.63 -11.20 -3.81
CA PRO A 50 14.55 -11.78 -2.48
C PRO A 50 15.83 -12.55 -2.13
N GLN A 51 16.16 -12.66 -0.85
CA GLN A 51 17.38 -13.35 -0.40
C GLN A 51 17.39 -14.81 -0.81
N ILE A 52 16.21 -15.45 -0.93
CA ILE A 52 16.08 -16.82 -1.45
C ILE A 52 16.72 -17.00 -2.83
N ALA A 53 16.77 -15.95 -3.66
CA ALA A 53 17.44 -15.97 -4.97
C ALA A 53 18.97 -16.16 -4.88
N ARG A 54 19.55 -16.05 -3.67
CA ARG A 54 20.99 -16.22 -3.41
C ARG A 54 21.35 -17.62 -2.93
N VAL A 55 20.38 -18.43 -2.48
CA VAL A 55 20.61 -19.73 -1.83
C VAL A 55 21.25 -20.75 -2.80
N CYS A 56 20.64 -20.98 -3.96
CA CYS A 56 21.16 -21.90 -4.97
C CYS A 56 20.68 -21.53 -6.38
N ARG A 57 21.15 -22.26 -7.40
CA ARG A 57 20.78 -22.00 -8.81
C ARG A 57 19.29 -22.20 -9.07
N GLU A 58 18.66 -23.19 -8.45
CA GLU A 58 17.22 -23.46 -8.63
C GLU A 58 16.35 -22.38 -8.01
N ALA A 59 16.61 -22.04 -6.74
CA ALA A 59 15.91 -20.96 -6.05
C ALA A 59 16.05 -19.63 -6.82
N ARG A 60 17.24 -19.33 -7.34
CA ARG A 60 17.47 -18.17 -8.20
C ARG A 60 16.64 -18.20 -9.47
N LYS A 61 16.60 -19.34 -10.17
CA LYS A 61 15.83 -19.52 -11.39
C LYS A 61 14.34 -19.28 -11.14
N VAL A 62 13.83 -19.77 -10.02
CA VAL A 62 12.42 -19.60 -9.61
C VAL A 62 12.14 -18.14 -9.26
N ALA A 63 12.97 -17.51 -8.42
CA ALA A 63 12.80 -16.11 -8.01
C ALA A 63 12.88 -15.12 -9.18
N LEU A 64 13.78 -15.35 -10.14
CA LEU A 64 14.00 -14.47 -11.30
C LEU A 64 13.05 -14.75 -12.48
N LYS A 65 12.18 -15.76 -12.39
CA LYS A 65 11.25 -16.13 -13.47
C LYS A 65 10.35 -14.94 -13.86
N ASP A 66 9.76 -14.29 -12.84
CA ASP A 66 8.77 -13.24 -13.02
C ASP A 66 9.23 -11.86 -12.51
N GLY A 67 10.37 -11.81 -11.80
CA GLY A 67 10.86 -10.59 -11.17
C GLY A 67 11.88 -9.79 -11.98
N ARG A 68 11.71 -8.47 -12.05
CA ARG A 68 12.55 -7.56 -12.86
C ARG A 68 12.81 -6.23 -12.15
N TYR A 69 13.82 -5.49 -12.60
CA TYR A 69 14.09 -4.13 -12.13
C TYR A 69 13.29 -3.11 -12.93
N TYR A 70 12.63 -2.21 -12.22
CA TYR A 70 11.88 -1.08 -12.75
C TYR A 70 12.45 0.23 -12.23
N ASP A 71 12.39 1.26 -13.05
CA ASP A 71 12.83 2.60 -12.70
C ASP A 71 11.86 3.19 -11.67
N ASN A 72 12.41 3.75 -10.61
CA ASN A 72 11.68 4.47 -9.59
C ASN A 72 12.23 5.90 -9.55
N ILE A 73 11.72 6.72 -10.46
CA ILE A 73 12.19 8.09 -10.67
C ILE A 73 11.09 9.05 -10.18
N THR A 74 11.42 9.84 -9.17
CA THR A 74 10.60 10.93 -8.67
C THR A 74 11.35 12.25 -8.80
N ASP A 75 10.73 13.37 -8.43
CA ASP A 75 11.42 14.67 -8.45
C ASP A 75 12.63 14.71 -7.52
N PHE A 76 12.62 13.86 -6.48
CA PHE A 76 13.63 13.84 -5.44
C PHE A 76 14.55 12.62 -5.52
N HIS A 77 14.21 11.62 -6.33
CA HIS A 77 14.90 10.32 -6.37
C HIS A 77 15.10 9.78 -7.78
N LYS A 78 16.22 9.10 -8.01
CA LYS A 78 16.44 8.22 -9.15
C LYS A 78 16.99 6.89 -8.67
N GLY A 79 16.17 5.85 -8.72
CA GLY A 79 16.59 4.50 -8.35
C GLY A 79 15.93 3.43 -9.20
N ARG A 80 16.21 2.17 -8.85
CA ARG A 80 15.53 1.01 -9.43
C ARG A 80 15.04 0.10 -8.31
N THR A 81 13.85 -0.44 -8.50
CA THR A 81 13.20 -1.38 -7.58
C THR A 81 12.96 -2.69 -8.30
N TRP A 82 13.42 -3.78 -7.70
CA TRP A 82 13.07 -5.12 -8.16
C TRP A 82 11.66 -5.47 -7.73
N ILE A 83 10.84 -5.95 -8.66
CA ILE A 83 9.42 -6.27 -8.44
C ILE A 83 9.10 -7.59 -9.11
N ASN A 84 8.46 -8.50 -8.38
CA ASN A 84 7.78 -9.67 -8.92
C ASN A 84 6.28 -9.36 -9.06
N CYS A 85 5.86 -8.85 -10.22
CA CYS A 85 4.52 -8.28 -10.42
C CYS A 85 3.35 -9.23 -10.02
N PRO A 86 3.38 -10.54 -10.33
CA PRO A 86 2.34 -11.47 -9.88
C PRO A 86 2.20 -11.61 -8.36
N ARG A 87 3.28 -11.36 -7.60
CA ARG A 87 3.35 -11.63 -6.16
C ARG A 87 3.40 -10.39 -5.31
N ASP A 88 4.23 -9.43 -5.67
CA ASP A 88 4.52 -8.25 -4.86
C ASP A 88 3.32 -7.29 -4.81
N ILE A 89 3.23 -6.55 -3.70
CA ILE A 89 2.26 -5.48 -3.53
C ILE A 89 3.02 -4.17 -3.73
N ILE A 90 2.56 -3.33 -4.67
CA ILE A 90 3.18 -2.02 -4.85
C ILE A 90 2.59 -1.06 -3.83
N TYR A 91 3.45 -0.39 -3.08
CA TYR A 91 3.07 0.59 -2.06
C TYR A 91 3.33 2.00 -2.56
N ILE A 92 2.26 2.78 -2.68
CA ILE A 92 2.29 4.14 -3.18
C ILE A 92 2.03 5.07 -1.99
N ASP A 93 3.05 5.87 -1.65
CA ASP A 93 2.98 6.89 -0.62
C ASP A 93 3.39 8.24 -1.23
N GLY A 94 2.39 9.11 -1.46
CA GLY A 94 2.60 10.47 -1.94
C GLY A 94 1.83 10.81 -3.21
N LEU A 95 2.26 11.89 -3.88
CA LEU A 95 1.61 12.39 -5.08
C LEU A 95 1.87 11.47 -6.27
N PHE A 96 0.80 10.87 -6.79
CA PHE A 96 0.81 10.12 -8.03
C PHE A 96 1.09 11.04 -9.22
N LYS A 97 2.02 10.63 -10.11
CA LYS A 97 2.28 11.31 -11.39
C LYS A 97 1.79 10.43 -12.54
N PRO A 98 0.63 10.74 -13.14
CA PRO A 98 0.01 10.00 -14.24
C PRO A 98 0.93 9.69 -15.42
N SER A 99 1.73 10.68 -15.80
CA SER A 99 2.68 10.54 -16.91
C SER A 99 3.61 9.35 -16.70
N LEU A 100 4.01 9.08 -15.45
CA LEU A 100 4.89 7.96 -15.11
C LEU A 100 4.20 6.59 -15.24
N ALA A 101 2.87 6.52 -15.18
CA ALA A 101 2.15 5.26 -15.38
C ALA A 101 2.22 4.77 -16.84
N THR A 102 2.45 5.67 -17.80
CA THR A 102 2.61 5.33 -19.23
C THR A 102 4.03 4.86 -19.58
N HIS A 103 5.00 5.08 -18.70
CA HIS A 103 6.38 4.65 -18.92
C HIS A 103 6.54 3.16 -18.58
N ARG A 104 6.65 2.31 -19.62
CA ARG A 104 6.70 0.83 -19.50
C ARG A 104 7.72 0.26 -18.51
N ASN A 105 8.80 0.99 -18.25
CA ASN A 105 9.86 0.54 -17.34
C ASN A 105 9.77 1.17 -15.95
N HIS A 106 8.76 2.00 -15.69
CA HIS A 106 8.60 2.71 -14.43
C HIS A 106 7.74 1.91 -13.44
N VAL A 107 8.05 1.97 -12.15
CA VAL A 107 7.29 1.27 -11.09
C VAL A 107 5.79 1.60 -11.12
N MET A 108 5.43 2.83 -11.49
CA MET A 108 4.02 3.25 -11.60
C MET A 108 3.26 2.51 -12.70
N SER A 109 3.93 2.15 -13.80
CA SER A 109 3.30 1.31 -14.85
C SER A 109 3.06 -0.11 -14.37
N VAL A 110 3.95 -0.63 -13.51
CA VAL A 110 3.78 -1.95 -12.89
C VAL A 110 2.64 -1.93 -11.90
N ALA A 111 2.56 -0.90 -11.06
CA ALA A 111 1.45 -0.72 -10.14
C ALA A 111 0.11 -0.77 -10.88
N ALA A 112 0.01 -0.07 -12.01
CA ALA A 112 -1.22 -0.02 -12.83
C ALA A 112 -1.66 -1.41 -13.35
N ALA A 113 -0.74 -2.35 -13.50
CA ALA A 113 -1.00 -3.72 -13.94
C ALA A 113 -0.92 -4.76 -12.80
N ALA A 114 -0.68 -4.33 -11.56
CA ALA A 114 -0.48 -5.23 -10.44
C ALA A 114 -1.82 -5.80 -9.95
N PRO A 115 -1.88 -7.07 -9.53
CA PRO A 115 -3.10 -7.67 -9.00
C PRO A 115 -3.54 -7.04 -7.67
N ALA A 116 -2.61 -6.42 -6.94
CA ALA A 116 -2.87 -5.72 -5.70
C ALA A 116 -1.94 -4.51 -5.56
N VAL A 117 -2.51 -3.41 -5.05
CA VAL A 117 -1.73 -2.21 -4.71
C VAL A 117 -2.17 -1.67 -3.35
N ALA A 118 -1.18 -1.25 -2.58
CA ALA A 118 -1.34 -0.60 -1.31
C ALA A 118 -1.17 0.91 -1.49
N LEU A 119 -2.19 1.66 -1.10
CA LEU A 119 -2.20 3.12 -1.18
C LEU A 119 -2.16 3.68 0.22
N TYR A 120 -1.13 4.47 0.50
CA TYR A 120 -1.16 5.38 1.62
C TYR A 120 -1.74 6.71 1.19
N ILE A 121 -2.83 7.08 1.85
CA ILE A 121 -3.59 8.27 1.52
C ILE A 121 -3.33 9.26 2.64
N PRO A 122 -2.45 10.26 2.46
CA PRO A 122 -2.44 11.38 3.38
C PRO A 122 -3.80 12.07 3.25
N TRP A 123 -4.66 11.87 4.25
CA TRP A 123 -6.06 12.29 4.25
C TRP A 123 -6.21 13.81 4.35
N HIS A 124 -5.89 14.50 3.26
CA HIS A 124 -6.09 15.93 3.13
C HIS A 124 -7.51 16.20 2.62
N ARG A 125 -8.40 16.77 3.47
CA ARG A 125 -9.78 17.16 3.12
C ARG A 125 -9.91 17.92 1.81
N ARG A 126 -8.87 18.64 1.39
CA ARG A 126 -9.06 19.66 0.38
C ARG A 126 -9.28 19.10 -1.02
N ARG A 127 -8.58 18.06 -1.49
CA ARG A 127 -8.78 17.45 -2.83
C ARG A 127 -8.14 16.06 -3.01
N PRO A 128 -8.50 15.00 -2.25
CA PRO A 128 -7.84 13.71 -2.45
C PRO A 128 -8.20 13.10 -3.81
N GLY A 129 -9.41 13.35 -4.35
CA GLY A 129 -9.87 12.83 -5.64
C GLY A 129 -8.97 13.14 -6.83
N ARG A 130 -8.27 14.28 -6.88
CA ARG A 130 -7.45 14.65 -8.06
C ARG A 130 -6.16 13.83 -8.17
N ALA A 131 -5.58 13.43 -7.04
CA ALA A 131 -4.43 12.51 -7.02
C ALA A 131 -4.84 11.08 -7.40
N PHE A 132 -6.08 10.71 -7.05
CA PHE A 132 -6.69 9.41 -7.34
C PHE A 132 -7.17 9.26 -8.80
N HIS A 133 -7.79 10.31 -9.33
CA HIS A 133 -8.45 10.38 -10.64
C HIS A 133 -7.51 10.11 -11.81
N SER A 134 -6.20 10.24 -11.65
CA SER A 134 -5.33 10.43 -12.80
C SER A 134 -4.55 9.18 -13.25
N GLY A 135 -4.90 7.98 -12.77
CA GLY A 135 -4.50 6.76 -13.50
C GLY A 135 -4.53 5.43 -12.75
N PHE A 136 -4.73 5.43 -11.43
CA PHE A 136 -4.61 4.19 -10.65
C PHE A 136 -5.94 3.42 -10.52
N LEU A 137 -7.02 4.11 -10.13
CA LEU A 137 -8.32 3.47 -9.84
C LEU A 137 -9.17 3.19 -11.08
N ILE A 138 -8.87 3.82 -12.22
CA ILE A 138 -9.59 3.60 -13.50
C ILE A 138 -9.10 2.30 -14.18
N ASN A 139 -8.16 1.57 -13.59
CA ASN A 139 -7.67 0.33 -14.17
C ASN A 139 -8.60 -0.83 -13.81
N ASP A 140 -9.34 -1.33 -14.81
CA ASP A 140 -10.28 -2.46 -14.68
C ASP A 140 -9.61 -3.77 -14.21
N HIS A 141 -8.28 -3.81 -14.16
CA HIS A 141 -7.50 -4.98 -13.75
C HIS A 141 -7.18 -5.03 -12.25
N LEU A 142 -7.44 -3.97 -11.49
CA LEU A 142 -7.15 -3.94 -10.06
C LEU A 142 -8.13 -4.85 -9.32
N ALA A 143 -7.69 -6.06 -8.94
CA ALA A 143 -8.54 -6.99 -8.20
C ALA A 143 -8.65 -6.63 -6.72
N HIS A 144 -7.61 -5.99 -6.16
CA HIS A 144 -7.50 -5.74 -4.73
C HIS A 144 -6.82 -4.41 -4.42
N LEU A 145 -7.52 -3.56 -3.65
CA LEU A 145 -7.00 -2.29 -3.16
C LEU A 145 -6.77 -2.38 -1.65
N ILE A 146 -5.52 -2.20 -1.24
CA ILE A 146 -5.15 -2.09 0.17
C ILE A 146 -5.06 -0.61 0.52
N VAL A 147 -5.79 -0.18 1.53
CA VAL A 147 -5.78 1.21 2.01
C VAL A 147 -5.03 1.25 3.32
N CYS A 148 -3.91 1.98 3.29
CA CYS A 148 -3.04 2.16 4.43
C CYS A 148 -3.48 3.40 5.19
N GLU A 149 -4.16 3.18 6.30
CA GLU A 149 -4.84 4.24 7.07
C GLU A 149 -3.84 5.08 7.87
N ASP A 150 -2.97 4.40 8.62
CA ASP A 150 -1.94 4.97 9.47
C ASP A 150 -0.62 4.27 9.22
N GLN A 151 0.47 5.02 9.40
CA GLN A 151 1.83 4.50 9.40
C GLN A 151 2.47 4.67 10.78
N PHE A 152 2.96 3.57 11.33
CA PHE A 152 3.68 3.53 12.59
C PHE A 152 5.12 3.11 12.32
N LYS A 153 6.07 3.68 13.08
CA LYS A 153 7.41 3.11 13.21
C LYS A 153 7.49 2.33 14.49
N VAL A 154 8.08 1.15 14.40
CA VAL A 154 8.30 0.30 15.57
C VAL A 154 9.75 -0.13 15.57
N GLU A 155 10.44 0.20 16.64
CA GLU A 155 11.79 -0.30 16.92
C GLU A 155 11.68 -1.66 17.61
N MET A 156 12.39 -2.66 17.09
CA MET A 156 12.39 -4.02 17.64
C MET A 156 13.63 -4.78 17.15
N THR A 157 14.09 -5.80 17.89
CA THR A 157 15.15 -6.70 17.41
C THR A 157 14.59 -7.69 16.39
N TYR A 158 15.48 -8.43 15.70
CA TYR A 158 15.11 -9.44 14.72
C TYR A 158 14.37 -10.65 15.34
N GLU A 159 14.73 -11.00 16.58
CA GLU A 159 14.09 -12.07 17.34
C GLU A 159 12.65 -11.70 17.72
N GLN A 160 12.45 -10.49 18.25
CA GLN A 160 11.12 -9.97 18.59
C GLN A 160 10.20 -9.92 17.38
N ALA A 161 10.74 -9.42 16.28
CA ALA A 161 10.19 -9.48 14.95
C ALA A 161 9.65 -10.89 14.59
N ILE A 162 10.49 -11.92 14.67
CA ILE A 162 10.12 -13.31 14.37
C ILE A 162 9.04 -13.81 15.34
N GLU A 163 9.20 -13.58 16.64
CA GLU A 163 8.27 -14.03 17.69
C GLU A 163 6.85 -13.47 17.51
N LEU A 164 6.76 -12.24 17.00
CA LEU A 164 5.48 -11.60 16.69
C LEU A 164 4.75 -12.28 15.53
N GLY A 165 5.44 -13.02 14.67
CA GLY A 165 4.86 -13.62 13.48
C GLY A 165 4.45 -12.60 12.42
N ILE A 166 4.91 -11.35 12.55
CA ILE A 166 4.67 -10.28 11.56
C ILE A 166 5.58 -10.41 10.33
N PHE A 167 6.54 -11.34 10.35
CA PHE A 167 7.40 -11.64 9.23
C PHE A 167 6.86 -12.78 8.37
N GLY A 168 6.94 -12.60 7.05
CA GLY A 168 6.99 -13.72 6.13
C GLY A 168 8.27 -14.55 6.32
N LEU A 169 8.36 -15.69 5.64
CA LEU A 169 9.34 -16.78 5.84
C LEU A 169 10.84 -16.41 5.94
N TRP A 170 11.26 -15.18 5.63
CA TRP A 170 12.67 -14.74 5.53
C TRP A 170 12.97 -13.34 6.08
N ALA A 171 12.02 -12.75 6.78
CA ALA A 171 12.15 -11.42 7.36
C ALA A 171 12.52 -10.25 6.41
N GLU A 172 12.32 -10.42 5.11
CA GLU A 172 12.77 -9.44 4.11
C GLU A 172 11.84 -8.23 4.00
N ASN A 173 10.60 -8.36 4.45
CA ASN A 173 9.64 -7.27 4.42
C ASN A 173 9.78 -6.44 5.71
N ARG A 174 10.09 -5.16 5.54
CA ARG A 174 10.21 -4.18 6.63
C ARG A 174 8.88 -3.52 6.97
N PHE A 175 7.80 -3.95 6.34
CA PHE A 175 6.46 -3.46 6.58
C PHE A 175 5.57 -4.63 7.02
N ALA A 176 4.88 -4.46 8.13
CA ALA A 176 3.76 -5.30 8.51
C ALA A 176 2.46 -4.55 8.17
N MET A 177 1.55 -5.22 7.48
CA MET A 177 0.18 -4.74 7.26
C MET A 177 -0.73 -5.52 8.21
N VAL A 178 -1.31 -4.81 9.17
CA VAL A 178 -2.16 -5.43 10.20
C VAL A 178 -3.57 -4.90 10.01
N LYS A 179 -4.56 -5.79 9.99
CA LYS A 179 -5.96 -5.35 9.85
C LYS A 179 -6.40 -4.69 11.16
N PRO A 180 -7.22 -3.63 11.12
CA PRO A 180 -7.82 -3.03 12.31
C PRO A 180 -8.52 -4.07 13.21
N GLY A 181 -9.09 -5.14 12.65
CA GLY A 181 -9.74 -6.22 13.42
C GLY A 181 -8.80 -7.26 14.05
N GLU A 182 -7.50 -7.23 13.78
CA GLU A 182 -6.52 -8.19 14.31
C GLU A 182 -6.04 -7.78 15.71
N VAL A 183 -6.96 -7.74 16.67
CA VAL A 183 -6.75 -7.22 18.03
C VAL A 183 -5.51 -7.84 18.70
N GLN A 184 -5.35 -9.16 18.62
CA GLN A 184 -4.19 -9.85 19.21
C GLN A 184 -2.84 -9.36 18.65
N MET A 185 -2.77 -9.01 17.37
CA MET A 185 -1.55 -8.49 16.76
C MET A 185 -1.30 -7.04 17.19
N LEU A 186 -2.36 -6.24 17.25
CA LEU A 186 -2.27 -4.85 17.72
C LEU A 186 -1.86 -4.77 19.19
N ASP A 187 -2.37 -5.65 20.04
CA ASP A 187 -1.98 -5.74 21.46
C ASP A 187 -0.49 -6.09 21.60
N LYS A 188 -0.01 -7.03 20.78
CA LYS A 188 1.42 -7.36 20.73
C LYS A 188 2.26 -6.15 20.32
N LEU A 189 1.86 -5.44 19.25
CA LEU A 189 2.57 -4.27 18.73
C LEU A 189 2.51 -3.06 19.67
N ALA A 190 1.46 -2.94 20.49
CA ALA A 190 1.34 -1.88 21.49
C ALA A 190 2.46 -1.92 22.55
N ASN A 191 3.11 -3.07 22.75
CA ASN A 191 4.24 -3.22 23.67
C ASN A 191 5.53 -2.56 23.17
N PHE A 192 5.64 -2.26 21.87
CA PHE A 192 6.83 -1.69 21.25
C PHE A 192 6.55 -0.23 20.95
N GLN A 193 6.84 0.68 21.90
CA GLN A 193 6.54 2.13 21.86
C GLN A 193 6.46 2.68 20.42
N PRO A 194 5.27 2.66 19.78
CA PRO A 194 5.20 2.90 18.36
C PRO A 194 5.34 4.40 18.12
N VAL A 195 6.35 4.79 17.36
CA VAL A 195 6.54 6.18 16.97
C VAL A 195 5.62 6.45 15.79
N TYR A 196 4.55 7.21 16.02
CA TYR A 196 3.63 7.59 14.96
C TYR A 196 4.35 8.42 13.90
N GLN A 197 4.41 7.93 12.67
CA GLN A 197 4.87 8.75 11.56
C GLN A 197 3.68 9.54 11.06
N LYS A 198 3.75 10.87 11.25
CA LYS A 198 2.81 11.87 10.74
C LYS A 198 1.96 11.35 9.56
N THR A 199 0.69 11.08 9.82
CA THR A 199 -0.33 11.35 8.80
C THR A 199 -0.60 12.85 8.86
N ASN A 200 -0.54 13.55 7.74
CA ASN A 200 -1.09 14.91 7.69
C ASN A 200 -2.63 14.80 7.62
N PHE A 201 -3.25 14.40 8.73
CA PHE A 201 -4.70 14.38 8.87
C PHE A 201 -5.20 15.83 9.06
N GLN A 202 -5.65 16.49 7.99
CA GLN A 202 -6.23 17.84 8.07
C GLN A 202 -7.75 17.83 8.35
N ASN A 203 -8.27 16.79 9.04
CA ASN A 203 -9.72 16.51 9.13
C ASN A 203 -10.32 16.44 10.54
N GLY A 204 -9.73 17.05 11.56
CA GLY A 204 -10.45 17.29 12.82
C GLY A 204 -10.79 16.03 13.65
N LEU A 205 -10.10 14.90 13.44
CA LEU A 205 -10.10 13.76 14.36
C LEU A 205 -8.74 13.48 15.01
N SER A 206 -7.68 14.20 14.61
CA SER A 206 -6.44 14.38 15.38
C SER A 206 -5.57 15.41 14.66
N GLN A 207 -5.53 16.65 15.17
CA GLN A 207 -4.44 17.58 14.91
C GLN A 207 -3.32 17.28 15.92
N HIS A 208 -2.57 16.21 15.72
CA HIS A 208 -1.30 16.03 16.43
C HIS A 208 -0.16 16.45 15.51
N LEU A 209 -0.09 17.75 15.24
CA LEU A 209 1.20 18.38 15.01
C LEU A 209 1.96 18.27 16.34
N LEU A 210 2.86 17.28 16.45
CA LEU A 210 3.70 17.02 17.64
C LEU A 210 2.89 16.57 18.89
N GLY A 211 2.20 15.44 18.82
CA GLY A 211 1.50 14.84 19.98
C GLY A 211 1.65 13.31 20.04
N GLU A 212 1.32 12.73 21.20
CA GLU A 212 1.32 11.28 21.44
C GLU A 212 0.50 10.54 20.37
N ALA A 213 1.00 9.37 19.94
CA ALA A 213 0.28 8.52 19.01
C ALA A 213 -1.11 8.19 19.58
N PRO A 214 -2.19 8.18 18.77
CA PRO A 214 -3.44 7.61 19.24
C PRO A 214 -3.18 6.16 19.66
N ALA A 215 -3.78 5.71 20.76
CA ALA A 215 -3.71 4.30 21.15
C ALA A 215 -4.14 3.42 19.96
N LEU A 216 -3.44 2.31 19.71
CA LEU A 216 -3.76 1.41 18.58
C LEU A 216 -5.22 0.93 18.61
N ALA A 217 -5.81 0.81 19.80
CA ALA A 217 -7.24 0.52 20.00
C ALA A 217 -8.19 1.58 19.38
N ALA A 218 -7.79 2.85 19.31
CA ALA A 218 -8.57 3.89 18.65
C ALA A 218 -8.53 3.73 17.11
N CYS A 219 -7.38 3.31 16.58
CA CYS A 219 -7.20 2.98 15.16
C CYS A 219 -8.03 1.76 14.74
N SER A 220 -8.31 0.83 15.66
CA SER A 220 -9.17 -0.34 15.40
C SER A 220 -10.67 -0.11 15.62
N SER A 221 -11.09 1.10 16.00
CA SER A 221 -12.50 1.35 16.29
C SER A 221 -13.39 1.22 15.05
N THR A 222 -14.54 0.55 15.19
CA THR A 222 -15.51 0.33 14.10
C THR A 222 -16.00 1.64 13.47
N VAL A 223 -16.13 2.69 14.27
CA VAL A 223 -16.51 4.04 13.82
C VAL A 223 -15.45 4.60 12.86
N ARG A 224 -14.16 4.50 13.24
CA ARG A 224 -13.05 5.00 12.43
C ARG A 224 -12.87 4.18 11.15
N THR A 225 -12.86 2.86 11.25
CA THR A 225 -12.77 1.95 10.09
C THR A 225 -13.91 2.21 9.09
N ARG A 226 -15.13 2.48 9.58
CA ARG A 226 -16.27 2.87 8.72
C ARG A 226 -16.05 4.23 8.07
N ALA A 227 -15.58 5.23 8.82
CA ALA A 227 -15.32 6.55 8.28
C ALA A 227 -14.26 6.52 7.16
N VAL A 228 -13.18 5.76 7.35
CA VAL A 228 -12.13 5.55 6.34
C VAL A 228 -12.69 4.85 5.12
N ARG A 229 -13.48 3.79 5.30
CA ARG A 229 -14.14 3.10 4.17
C ARG A 229 -15.02 4.06 3.36
N ASN A 230 -15.91 4.81 4.01
CA ASN A 230 -16.81 5.75 3.34
C ASN A 230 -16.02 6.79 2.54
N MET A 231 -14.89 7.27 3.08
CA MET A 231 -14.01 8.21 2.41
C MET A 231 -13.30 7.61 1.18
N VAL A 232 -12.88 6.34 1.25
CA VAL A 232 -12.29 5.65 0.07
C VAL A 232 -13.36 5.47 -1.02
N GLU A 233 -14.60 5.15 -0.63
CA GLU A 233 -15.74 5.07 -1.54
C GLU A 233 -16.06 6.44 -2.19
N ASP A 234 -16.06 7.52 -1.41
CA ASP A 234 -16.25 8.88 -1.95
C ASP A 234 -15.12 9.23 -2.92
N LEU A 235 -13.89 8.79 -2.65
CA LEU A 235 -12.76 9.01 -3.55
C LEU A 235 -12.86 8.22 -4.85
N TRP A 236 -13.32 6.98 -4.76
CA TRP A 236 -13.64 6.17 -5.92
C TRP A 236 -14.69 6.88 -6.78
N LEU A 237 -15.79 7.33 -6.20
CA LEU A 237 -16.84 8.07 -6.91
C LEU A 237 -16.32 9.36 -7.53
N GLN A 238 -15.46 10.12 -6.85
CA GLN A 238 -14.83 11.32 -7.41
C GLN A 238 -14.00 11.02 -8.67
N CYS A 239 -13.43 9.82 -8.81
CA CYS A 239 -12.66 9.44 -10.00
C CYS A 239 -13.54 9.32 -11.25
N PHE A 240 -14.78 8.85 -11.11
CA PHE A 240 -15.69 8.62 -12.23
C PHE A 240 -16.67 9.77 -12.45
N MET A 241 -16.74 10.73 -11.52
CA MET A 241 -17.66 11.87 -11.60
C MET A 241 -17.43 12.72 -12.86
N MET A 242 -16.18 12.84 -13.31
CA MET A 242 -15.88 13.63 -14.52
C MET A 242 -16.48 13.02 -15.80
N ASP A 243 -16.69 11.70 -15.82
CA ASP A 243 -17.27 10.96 -16.94
C ASP A 243 -18.80 10.82 -16.81
N ASN A 244 -19.37 11.12 -15.64
CA ASN A 244 -20.81 11.13 -15.45
C ASN A 244 -21.44 12.40 -16.05
N LYS A 245 -21.95 12.27 -17.28
CA LYS A 245 -22.61 13.37 -18.00
C LYS A 245 -24.14 13.24 -18.01
N ASP A 246 -24.83 14.36 -17.93
CA ASP A 246 -26.26 14.46 -18.15
C ASP A 246 -26.62 14.41 -19.64
N ALA A 247 -27.92 14.52 -19.95
CA ALA A 247 -28.42 14.53 -21.32
C ALA A 247 -27.89 15.69 -22.19
N ASP A 248 -27.44 16.78 -21.55
CA ASP A 248 -26.86 17.96 -22.21
C ASP A 248 -25.32 17.86 -22.35
N GLY A 249 -24.72 16.74 -21.93
CA GLY A 249 -23.28 16.54 -21.92
C GLY A 249 -22.54 17.30 -20.81
N LYS A 250 -23.25 17.90 -19.86
CA LYS A 250 -22.67 18.56 -18.68
C LYS A 250 -22.47 17.55 -17.57
N MET A 251 -21.67 17.90 -16.56
CA MET A 251 -21.49 17.02 -15.40
C MET A 251 -22.83 16.86 -14.67
N ASP A 252 -23.28 15.62 -14.52
CA ASP A 252 -24.51 15.33 -13.79
C ASP A 252 -24.27 15.45 -12.28
N GLU A 253 -24.83 16.50 -11.69
CA GLU A 253 -24.72 16.81 -10.26
C GLU A 253 -25.77 16.10 -9.40
N SER A 254 -26.74 15.40 -9.99
CA SER A 254 -27.78 14.66 -9.25
C SER A 254 -27.25 13.61 -8.25
N PRO A 255 -26.08 12.98 -8.44
CA PRO A 255 -25.49 12.08 -7.45
C PRO A 255 -24.82 12.81 -6.27
N LEU A 256 -24.63 14.13 -6.36
CA LEU A 256 -23.85 14.92 -5.40
C LEU A 256 -24.72 15.43 -4.23
N ILE A 257 -24.06 15.57 -3.07
CA ILE A 257 -24.55 16.36 -1.94
C ILE A 257 -23.68 17.61 -1.88
N ILE A 258 -24.28 18.76 -2.19
CA ILE A 258 -23.58 20.04 -2.29
C ILE A 258 -24.12 20.98 -1.20
N ALA A 259 -23.23 21.45 -0.33
CA ALA A 259 -23.56 22.43 0.70
C ALA A 259 -23.92 23.80 0.08
N PRO A 260 -24.59 24.69 0.84
CA PRO A 260 -24.63 26.11 0.52
C PRO A 260 -23.21 26.65 0.26
N GLY A 261 -22.99 27.27 -0.90
CA GLY A 261 -21.67 27.75 -1.33
C GLY A 261 -20.90 26.80 -2.27
N GLY A 262 -21.53 25.72 -2.76
CA GLY A 262 -20.95 24.88 -3.81
C GLY A 262 -19.89 23.88 -3.30
N VAL A 263 -19.84 23.64 -1.99
CA VAL A 263 -18.89 22.70 -1.40
C VAL A 263 -19.44 21.29 -1.49
N LEU A 264 -18.69 20.37 -2.11
CA LEU A 264 -19.03 18.95 -2.13
C LEU A 264 -18.94 18.36 -0.71
N GLU A 265 -20.05 17.90 -0.17
CA GLU A 265 -20.11 17.23 1.14
C GLU A 265 -20.07 15.70 1.02
N GLY A 266 -20.51 15.15 -0.11
CA GLY A 266 -20.52 13.72 -0.35
C GLY A 266 -21.39 13.30 -1.52
N PHE A 267 -21.82 12.05 -1.51
CA PHE A 267 -22.60 11.42 -2.56
C PHE A 267 -23.89 10.81 -2.02
N ARG A 268 -24.98 10.91 -2.79
CA ARG A 268 -26.28 10.30 -2.51
C ARG A 268 -26.19 8.78 -2.73
N ARG A 269 -26.06 8.01 -1.65
CA ARG A 269 -25.77 6.55 -1.70
C ARG A 269 -26.92 5.73 -2.30
N GLU A 270 -28.11 6.30 -2.37
CA GLU A 270 -29.30 5.78 -3.02
C GLU A 270 -29.32 5.99 -4.54
N HIS A 271 -28.51 6.91 -5.07
CA HIS A 271 -28.48 7.23 -6.49
C HIS A 271 -27.98 6.03 -7.32
N THR A 272 -28.65 5.73 -8.44
CA THR A 272 -28.35 4.56 -9.28
C THR A 272 -26.90 4.55 -9.74
N TRP A 273 -26.40 5.67 -10.26
CA TRP A 273 -25.01 5.79 -10.69
C TRP A 273 -24.01 5.52 -9.55
N VAL A 274 -24.29 6.01 -8.33
CA VAL A 274 -23.41 5.78 -7.16
C VAL A 274 -23.35 4.29 -6.84
N ARG A 275 -24.51 3.61 -6.82
CA ARG A 275 -24.58 2.18 -6.51
C ARG A 275 -23.86 1.32 -7.54
N GLU A 276 -24.08 1.58 -8.83
CA GLU A 276 -23.40 0.83 -9.89
C GLU A 276 -21.90 1.10 -9.92
N THR A 277 -21.47 2.35 -9.70
CA THR A 277 -20.06 2.71 -9.64
C THR A 277 -19.35 2.05 -8.45
N LEU A 278 -20.00 1.97 -7.28
CA LEU A 278 -19.44 1.28 -6.11
C LEU A 278 -19.41 -0.25 -6.26
N LYS A 279 -20.32 -0.84 -7.06
CA LYS A 279 -20.25 -2.29 -7.37
C LYS A 279 -19.02 -2.65 -8.20
N ALA A 280 -18.58 -1.75 -9.07
CA ALA A 280 -17.37 -1.91 -9.86
C ALA A 280 -16.08 -1.65 -9.05
N MET A 281 -16.21 -1.19 -7.81
CA MET A 281 -15.05 -0.89 -6.96
C MET A 281 -14.28 -2.17 -6.64
N PRO A 282 -12.93 -2.14 -6.72
CA PRO A 282 -12.11 -3.27 -6.30
C PRO A 282 -12.35 -3.60 -4.83
N LYS A 283 -12.10 -4.86 -4.46
CA LYS A 283 -12.15 -5.26 -3.05
C LYS A 283 -11.22 -4.36 -2.24
N ILE A 284 -11.75 -3.72 -1.20
CA ILE A 284 -10.98 -2.87 -0.29
C ILE A 284 -10.59 -3.65 0.96
N GLU A 285 -9.29 -3.64 1.27
CA GLU A 285 -8.75 -4.08 2.55
C GLU A 285 -8.12 -2.89 3.28
N LEU A 286 -8.64 -2.58 4.47
CA LEU A 286 -8.07 -1.53 5.32
C LEU A 286 -6.97 -2.14 6.20
N VAL A 287 -5.80 -1.51 6.24
CA VAL A 287 -4.66 -1.96 7.04
C VAL A 287 -3.98 -0.79 7.75
N LEU A 288 -3.44 -1.08 8.92
CA LEU A 288 -2.44 -0.26 9.59
C LEU A 288 -1.06 -0.74 9.13
N VAL A 289 -0.20 0.18 8.71
CA VAL A 289 1.14 -0.14 8.24
C VAL A 289 2.14 0.13 9.34
N PHE A 290 2.91 -0.88 9.72
CA PHE A 290 4.00 -0.76 10.68
C PHE A 290 5.33 -0.90 9.94
N GLN A 291 6.08 0.20 9.84
CA GLN A 291 7.46 0.19 9.40
C GLN A 291 8.35 -0.30 10.55
N LEU A 292 9.02 -1.41 10.31
CA LEU A 292 9.88 -2.07 11.29
C LEU A 292 11.30 -1.53 11.16
N LEU A 293 11.77 -0.88 12.22
CA LEU A 293 13.15 -0.44 12.38
C LEU A 293 13.86 -1.50 13.21
N VAL A 294 14.48 -2.48 12.52
CA VAL A 294 15.21 -3.53 13.24
C VAL A 294 16.56 -2.98 13.67
N CYS A 295 16.76 -2.90 14.98
CA CYS A 295 17.98 -2.48 15.64
C CYS A 295 18.83 -3.67 16.09
#